data_AF-A0A9D2N357-F1
#
_entry.id   AF-A0A9D2N357-F1
#
_cell.length_a   1.000
_cell.length_b   1.000
_cell.length_c   1.000
_cell.angle_alpha   90.00
_cell.angle_beta   90.00
_cell.angle_gamma   90.00
#
_symmetry.space_group_name_H-M   'P 1'
#
loop_
_entity.id
_entity.type
_entity.pdbx_description
1 polymer ?
#
loop_
_entity_poly.entity_id
_entity_poly.type
_entity_poly.pdbx_seq_one_letter_code
_entity_poly.pdbx_strand_id
1 'polypeptide(L)' 'MTHLELIAKVGGGNAEIVDMYLGGRLTRQELGNVLGKNRAAAVEMYVEGRRRERRA' A
#
# COMPACT_ATOMS: atom_id res chain seq x y z
N MET A 1 7.40 -7.74 4.70
CA MET A 1 5.93 -7.63 4.86
C MET A 1 5.28 -8.24 3.63
N THR A 2 4.44 -9.24 3.81
CA THR A 2 3.68 -9.88 2.73
C THR A 2 2.48 -9.03 2.32
N HIS A 3 1.86 -9.36 1.18
CA HIS A 3 0.66 -8.66 0.74
C HIS A 3 -0.51 -8.90 1.72
N LEU A 4 -0.68 -10.14 2.22
CA LEU A 4 -1.70 -10.46 3.22
C LEU A 4 -1.51 -9.67 4.53
N GLU A 5 -0.27 -9.54 5.01
CA GLU A 5 0.04 -8.72 6.19
C GLU A 5 -0.28 -7.24 5.97
N LEU A 6 -0.05 -6.72 4.75
CA LEU A 6 -0.44 -5.36 4.40
C LEU A 6 -1.95 -5.17 4.47
N ILE A 7 -2.73 -6.07 3.84
CA ILE A 7 -4.19 -5.98 3.84
C ILE A 7 -4.74 -6.07 5.27
N ALA A 8 -4.21 -6.96 6.11
CA ALA A 8 -4.58 -7.04 7.52
C ALA A 8 -4.31 -5.72 8.28
N LYS A 9 -3.19 -5.05 7.99
CA LYS A 9 -2.80 -3.79 8.63
C LYS A 9 -3.62 -2.58 8.17
N VAL A 10 -3.98 -2.54 6.89
CA VAL A 10 -4.79 -1.46 6.31
C VAL A 10 -6.29 -1.67 6.57
N GLY A 11 -6.71 -2.92 6.79
CA GLY A 11 -8.09 -3.35 6.99
C GLY A 11 -8.69 -3.91 5.69
N GLY A 12 -9.40 -5.04 5.80
CA GLY A 12 -9.91 -5.79 4.64
C GLY A 12 -10.79 -4.98 3.68
N GLY A 13 -11.60 -4.04 4.20
CA GLY A 13 -12.44 -3.16 3.38
C GLY A 13 -11.69 -2.16 2.48
N ASN A 14 -10.36 -2.07 2.62
CA ASN A 14 -9.50 -1.15 1.87
C ASN A 14 -8.64 -1.88 0.83
N ALA A 15 -8.82 -3.19 0.62
CA ALA A 15 -7.96 -3.97 -0.28
C ALA A 15 -7.98 -3.43 -1.72
N GLU A 16 -9.15 -3.08 -2.23
CA GLU A 16 -9.29 -2.53 -3.59
C GLU A 16 -8.54 -1.19 -3.76
N ILE A 17 -8.58 -0.32 -2.75
CA ILE A 17 -7.82 0.95 -2.75
C ILE A 17 -6.31 0.68 -2.79
N VAL A 18 -5.85 -0.31 -2.02
CA VAL A 18 -4.43 -0.72 -2.02
C VAL A 18 -4.05 -1.25 -3.41
N ASP A 19 -4.85 -2.12 -4.01
CA ASP A 19 -4.58 -2.69 -5.34
C ASP A 19 -4.60 -1.63 -6.45
N MET A 20 -5.49 -0.65 -6.37
CA MET A 20 -5.50 0.50 -7.27
C MET A 20 -4.18 1.29 -7.19
N TYR A 21 -3.68 1.55 -5.99
CA TYR A 21 -2.39 2.23 -5.82
C TYR A 21 -1.21 1.41 -6.32
N LEU A 22 -1.15 0.12 -5.97
CA LEU A 22 -0.10 -0.78 -6.44
C LEU A 22 -0.11 -0.94 -7.97
N GLY A 23 -1.29 -0.85 -8.59
CA GLY A 23 -1.48 -0.84 -10.03
C GLY A 23 -1.24 0.52 -10.71
N GLY A 24 -0.82 1.55 -9.96
CA GLY A 24 -0.53 2.88 -10.49
C GLY A 24 -1.76 3.71 -10.88
N ARG A 25 -2.95 3.31 -10.43
CA ARG A 25 -4.22 4.02 -10.68
C ARG A 25 -4.52 5.11 -9.66
N LEU A 26 -3.78 5.14 -8.54
CA LEU A 26 -3.84 6.19 -7.54
C LEU A 26 -2.45 6.78 -7.33
N THR A 27 -2.41 8.09 -7.14
CA THR A 27 -1.22 8.77 -6.65
C THR A 27 -1.07 8.56 -5.14
N ARG A 28 0.14 8.82 -4.63
CA ARG A 28 0.42 8.81 -3.19
C ARG A 28 -0.47 9.78 -2.41
N GLN A 29 -0.79 10.93 -2.99
CA GLN A 29 -1.66 11.91 -2.36
C GLN A 29 -3.11 11.40 -2.25
N GLU A 30 -3.64 10.82 -3.32
CA GLU A 30 -4.99 10.24 -3.32
C GLU A 30 -5.09 9.05 -2.36
N LEU A 31 -4.07 8.18 -2.31
CA LEU A 31 -3.98 7.11 -1.33
C LEU A 31 -4.05 7.65 0.11
N GLY A 32 -3.29 8.72 0.39
CA GLY A 32 -3.29 9.38 1.69
C GLY A 32 -4.63 10.00 2.07
N ASN A 33 -5.35 10.56 1.09
CA ASN A 33 -6.68 11.13 1.28
C ASN A 33 -7.74 10.06 1.60
N VAL A 34 -7.66 8.89 0.96
CA VAL A 34 -8.66 7.81 1.14
C VAL A 34 -8.38 6.96 2.38
N LEU A 35 -7.12 6.51 2.57
CA LEU A 35 -6.79 5.59 3.66
C LEU A 35 -6.40 6.29 4.97
N GLY A 36 -6.05 7.57 4.89
CA GLY A 36 -5.39 8.30 5.96
C GLY A 36 -3.88 8.02 6.02
N LYS A 37 -3.14 8.97 6.61
CA LYS A 37 -1.67 9.01 6.59
C LYS A 37 -1.00 7.72 7.11
N ASN A 38 -1.49 7.17 8.22
CA ASN A 38 -0.87 5.99 8.85
C ASN A 38 -0.99 4.73 8.00
N ARG A 39 -2.15 4.52 7.37
CA ARG A 39 -2.40 3.36 6.51
C ARG A 39 -1.69 3.51 5.17
N ALA A 40 -1.72 4.70 4.58
CA ALA A 40 -0.95 5.01 3.37
C ALA A 40 0.56 4.77 3.59
N ALA A 41 1.10 5.16 4.75
CA ALA A 41 2.50 4.88 5.09
C ALA A 41 2.82 3.38 5.13
N ALA A 42 1.89 2.53 5.61
CA ALA A 42 2.09 1.08 5.59
C ALA A 42 2.18 0.53 4.15
N VAL A 43 1.37 1.04 3.23
CA VAL A 43 1.41 0.67 1.80
C VAL A 43 2.72 1.12 1.16
N GLU A 44 3.20 2.33 1.46
CA GLU A 44 4.51 2.83 0.99
C GLU A 44 5.66 1.94 1.46
N MET A 45 5.68 1.56 2.75
CA MET A 45 6.69 0.65 3.29
C MET A 45 6.69 -0.71 2.57
N TYR A 46 5.51 -1.23 2.24
CA TYR A 46 5.38 -2.45 1.46
C TYR A 46 5.98 -2.30 0.06
N VAL A 47 5.66 -1.21 -0.65
CA VAL A 47 6.21 -0.93 -1.98
C VAL A 47 7.73 -0.80 -1.95
N GLU A 48 8.27 -0.11 -0.95
CA GLU A 48 9.71 0.06 -0.80
C GLU A 48 10.43 -1.28 -0.55
N GLY A 49 9.87 -2.13 0.34
CA GLY A 49 10.40 -3.48 0.58
C GLY A 49 10.45 -4.32 -0.70
N ARG A 50 9.37 -4.33 -1.47
CA ARG A 50 9.27 -5.04 -2.76
C ARG A 50 10.27 -4.54 -3.79
N ARG A 51 10.58 -3.24 -3.81
CA ARG A 51 11.60 -2.66 -4.71
C ARG A 51 13.01 -3.08 -4.32
N ARG A 52 13.30 -3.19 -3.02
CA ARG A 52 14.61 -3.66 -2.53
C ARG A 52 14.83 -5.14 -2.87
N GLU A 53 13.82 -5.98 -2.67
CA GLU A 53 13.88 -7.42 -3.04
C GLU A 53 14.15 -7.64 -4.53
N ARG A 54 13.62 -6.80 -5.42
CA ARG A 54 13.86 -6.90 -6.88
C ARG A 54 15.23 -6.40 -7.33
N ARG A 55 15.95 -5.68 -6.47
CA ARG A 55 17.27 -5.10 -6.77
C ARG A 55 18.41 -5.91 -6.13
N ALA A 56 18.09 -6.83 -5.22
CA ALA A 56 19.00 -7.78 -4.63
C ALA A 56 19.12 -9.03 -5.51
#